data_AF-A0A3P7LT72-F1
#
_entry.id   AF-A0A3P7LT72-F1
#
_cell.length_a   1.000
_cell.length_b   1.000
_cell.length_c   1.000
_cell.angle_alpha   90.00
_cell.angle_beta   90.00
_cell.angle_gamma   90.00
#
_symmetry.space_group_name_H-M   'P 1'
#
loop_
_entity.id
_entity.type
_entity.pdbx_description
1 polymer ?
#
loop_
_entity_poly.entity_id
_entity_poly.type
_entity_poly.pdbx_seq_one_letter_code
_entity_poly.pdbx_strand_id
1 'polypeptide(L)'
;MEARADPAVYPDIPQQVEHLNHLVPLEPINQHHATQSVYKAISVRDGVTYCIRRLHGFRVSSPKQLQPLETWKKLNNVNVVQLREVIVNCKSFGDSCKLTLP
;
A
#
# COMPACT_ATOMS: atom_id res chain seq x y z
N MET A 1 16.47 -14.17 -2.11
CA MET A 1 15.62 -14.21 -3.32
C MET A 1 14.73 -12.98 -3.27
N GLU A 2 15.16 -11.89 -3.89
CA GLU A 2 14.43 -10.62 -3.86
C GLU A 2 13.39 -10.63 -4.99
N ALA A 3 12.11 -10.75 -4.64
CA ALA A 3 11.03 -10.69 -5.62
C ALA A 3 10.79 -9.22 -5.99
N ARG A 4 10.99 -8.86 -7.26
CA ARG A 4 10.60 -7.56 -7.85
C ARG A 4 9.56 -7.81 -8.92
N ALA A 5 8.56 -6.93 -9.04
CA ALA A 5 7.64 -6.97 -10.17
C ALA A 5 8.44 -6.74 -11.46
N ASP A 6 8.17 -7.56 -12.48
CA ASP A 6 8.76 -7.34 -13.80
C ASP A 6 8.16 -6.05 -14.40
N PRO A 7 8.99 -5.01 -14.68
CA PRO A 7 8.51 -3.75 -15.22
C PRO A 7 7.90 -3.89 -16.64
N ALA A 8 8.24 -4.95 -17.38
CA ALA A 8 7.61 -5.22 -18.67
C ALA A 8 6.16 -5.73 -18.52
N VAL A 9 5.86 -6.40 -17.41
CA VAL A 9 4.52 -6.94 -17.10
C VAL A 9 3.68 -5.90 -16.37
N TYR A 10 4.30 -5.07 -15.53
CA TYR A 10 3.62 -4.09 -14.69
C TYR A 10 4.25 -2.69 -14.78
N PRO A 11 4.10 -2.00 -15.92
CA PRO A 11 4.73 -0.69 -16.14
C PRO A 11 4.19 0.41 -15.22
N ASP A 12 2.95 0.27 -14.74
CA ASP A 12 2.29 1.25 -13.87
C ASP A 12 2.65 1.12 -12.38
N ILE A 13 3.46 0.13 -12.01
CA ILE A 13 3.92 -0.04 -10.62
C ILE A 13 5.22 0.74 -10.44
N PRO A 14 5.27 1.73 -9.52
CA PRO A 14 6.50 2.41 -9.21
C PRO A 14 7.46 1.49 -8.47
N GLN A 15 8.75 1.69 -8.74
CA GLN A 15 9.81 0.94 -8.09
C GLN A 15 9.92 1.25 -6.58
N GLN A 16 9.51 2.45 -6.18
CA GLN A 16 9.58 2.96 -4.81
C GLN A 16 8.36 3.82 -4.44
N VAL A 17 7.87 3.64 -3.20
CA VAL A 17 6.78 4.40 -2.61
C VAL A 17 7.17 4.80 -1.20
N GLU A 18 7.47 6.08 -0.97
CA GLU A 18 8.09 6.57 0.27
C GLU A 18 9.36 5.76 0.62
N HIS A 19 9.28 4.93 1.68
CA HIS A 19 10.32 4.08 2.22
C HIS A 19 10.12 2.60 1.83
N LEU A 20 9.13 2.30 0.99
CA LEU A 20 8.80 0.94 0.54
C LEU A 20 9.37 0.72 -0.85
N ASN A 21 10.17 -0.33 -0.99
CA ASN A 21 10.79 -0.76 -2.24
C ASN A 21 10.33 -2.19 -2.57
N HIS A 22 10.71 -2.68 -3.75
CA HIS A 22 10.44 -4.05 -4.19
C HIS A 22 8.94 -4.37 -4.18
N LEU A 23 8.13 -3.45 -4.73
CA LEU A 23 6.70 -3.66 -4.85
C LEU A 23 6.41 -4.82 -5.81
N VAL A 24 5.57 -5.75 -5.36
CA VAL A 24 5.11 -6.91 -6.13
C VAL A 24 3.60 -7.05 -5.97
N PRO A 25 2.81 -7.12 -7.05
CA PRO A 25 1.38 -7.36 -6.93
C PRO A 25 1.09 -8.75 -6.35
N LEU A 26 0.16 -8.82 -5.41
CA LEU A 26 -0.36 -10.07 -4.87
C LEU A 26 -1.66 -10.53 -5.56
N GLU A 27 -2.26 -9.65 -6.36
CA GLU A 27 -3.48 -9.91 -7.12
C GLU A 27 -3.40 -9.30 -8.54
N PRO A 28 -4.23 -9.73 -9.49
CA PRO A 28 -4.25 -9.17 -10.84
C PRO A 28 -4.71 -7.70 -10.84
N ILE A 29 -3.82 -6.78 -11.21
CA ILE A 29 -4.09 -5.32 -11.16
C ILE A 29 -5.01 -4.85 -12.30
N ASN A 30 -5.06 -5.57 -13.43
CA ASN A 30 -5.78 -5.16 -14.65
C ASN A 30 -7.29 -5.47 -14.65
N GLN A 31 -7.92 -5.55 -13.48
CA GLN A 31 -9.37 -5.62 -13.43
C GLN A 31 -9.93 -4.21 -13.64
N HIS A 32 -10.53 -3.95 -14.80
CA HIS A 32 -11.08 -2.63 -15.20
C HIS A 32 -12.03 -1.96 -14.20
N HIS A 33 -12.49 -2.68 -13.16
CA HIS A 33 -13.37 -2.20 -12.11
C HIS A 33 -12.79 -2.34 -10.68
N ALA A 34 -11.51 -2.71 -10.55
CA ALA A 34 -10.89 -2.85 -9.24
C ALA A 34 -10.66 -1.48 -8.60
N THR A 35 -11.35 -1.25 -7.49
CA THR A 35 -11.20 -0.06 -6.65
C THR A 35 -10.03 -0.17 -5.67
N GLN A 36 -9.39 -1.34 -5.61
CA GLN A 36 -8.29 -1.65 -4.69
C GLN A 36 -7.25 -2.56 -5.37
N SER A 37 -6.03 -2.54 -4.87
CA SER A 37 -5.00 -3.52 -5.22
C SER A 37 -4.05 -3.76 -4.06
N VAL A 38 -3.55 -4.98 -3.96
CA VAL A 38 -2.66 -5.42 -2.90
C VAL A 38 -1.27 -5.71 -3.44
N TYR A 39 -0.28 -5.21 -2.73
CA TYR A 39 1.14 -5.37 -3.06
C TYR A 39 1.89 -5.90 -1.85
N LYS A 40 2.92 -6.69 -2.08
CA LYS A 40 4.00 -6.93 -1.13
C LYS A 40 5.10 -5.88 -1.37
N ALA A 41 5.72 -5.39 -0.31
CA ALA A 41 6.89 -4.52 -0.40
C ALA A 41 7.85 -4.74 0.77
N ILE A 42 9.06 -4.23 0.65
CA ILE A 42 10.07 -4.24 1.71
C ILE A 42 10.28 -2.79 2.17
N SER A 43 10.16 -2.56 3.47
CA SER A 43 10.49 -1.28 4.07
C SER A 43 12.00 -1.15 4.22
N VAL A 44 12.57 -0.05 3.73
CA VAL A 44 14.00 0.24 3.89
C VAL A 44 14.36 0.68 5.31
N ARG A 45 13.38 0.99 6.16
CA ARG A 45 13.61 1.46 7.54
C ARG A 45 14.01 0.32 8.47
N ASP A 46 13.43 -0.85 8.27
CA ASP A 46 13.56 -2.01 9.14
C ASP A 46 13.90 -3.30 8.37
N GLY A 47 13.90 -3.27 7.03
CA GLY A 47 14.11 -4.44 6.18
C GLY A 47 12.95 -5.43 6.19
N VAL A 48 11.82 -5.08 6.82
CA VAL A 48 10.69 -5.99 7.01
C VAL A 48 9.78 -5.97 5.78
N THR A 49 9.22 -7.14 5.47
CA THR A 49 8.22 -7.28 4.40
C THR A 49 6.84 -6.90 4.93
N TYR A 50 6.14 -6.05 4.18
CA TYR A 50 4.79 -5.59 4.48
C TYR A 50 3.88 -5.89 3.29
N CYS A 51 2.62 -6.25 3.54
CA CYS A 51 1.59 -6.03 2.54
C CYS A 51 1.20 -4.53 2.49
N ILE A 52 0.58 -4.13 1.39
CA ILE A 52 0.10 -2.79 1.13
C ILE A 52 -1.25 -2.94 0.44
N ARG A 53 -2.28 -2.22 0.87
CA ARG A 53 -3.59 -2.20 0.21
C ARG A 53 -3.88 -0.83 -0.38
N ARG A 54 -3.53 -0.64 -1.65
CA ARG A 54 -3.80 0.61 -2.36
C ARG A 54 -5.31 0.76 -2.61
N LEU A 55 -5.86 1.93 -2.31
CA LEU A 55 -7.20 2.33 -2.74
C LEU A 55 -7.09 3.25 -3.96
N HIS A 56 -7.76 2.90 -5.05
CA HIS A 56 -7.70 3.67 -6.30
C HIS A 56 -8.71 4.82 -6.28
N GLY A 57 -8.31 6.00 -6.74
CA GLY A 57 -9.21 7.16 -6.86
C GLY A 57 -9.78 7.72 -5.55
N PHE A 58 -9.39 7.16 -4.39
CA PHE A 58 -9.77 7.73 -3.09
C PHE A 58 -9.11 9.11 -2.94
N ARG A 59 -9.72 10.09 -2.27
CA ARG A 59 -9.05 11.34 -1.91
C ARG A 59 -9.45 11.70 -0.49
N VAL A 60 -8.46 12.03 0.33
CA VAL A 60 -8.71 12.49 1.70
C VAL A 60 -9.15 13.95 1.62
N SER A 61 -10.46 14.18 1.75
CA SER A 61 -11.06 15.52 1.73
C SER A 61 -10.95 16.21 3.10
N SER A 62 -10.89 15.43 4.18
CA SER A 62 -10.74 15.93 5.54
C SER A 62 -9.85 15.03 6.39
N PRO A 63 -8.96 15.60 7.23
CA PRO A 63 -8.17 14.81 8.18
C PRO A 63 -9.05 14.02 9.17
N LYS A 64 -10.32 14.42 9.38
CA LYS A 64 -11.28 13.66 10.20
C LYS A 64 -11.52 12.24 9.66
N GLN A 65 -11.42 12.02 8.35
CA GLN A 65 -11.55 10.70 7.74
C GLN A 65 -10.41 9.75 8.14
N LEU A 66 -9.27 10.28 8.59
CA LEU A 66 -8.14 9.48 9.05
C LEU A 66 -8.21 9.13 10.54
N GLN A 67 -9.05 9.82 11.32
CA GLN A 67 -9.17 9.58 12.77
C GLN A 67 -9.49 8.13 13.12
N PRO A 68 -10.40 7.42 12.43
CA PRO A 68 -10.63 6.01 12.71
C PRO A 68 -9.37 5.15 12.52
N LEU A 69 -8.52 5.50 11.55
CA LEU A 69 -7.31 4.76 11.26
C LEU A 69 -6.29 4.85 12.41
N GLU A 70 -6.26 5.95 13.14
CA GLU A 70 -5.41 6.09 14.33
C GLU A 70 -5.86 5.14 15.45
N THR A 71 -7.16 4.87 15.57
CA THR A 71 -7.67 3.82 16.48
C THR A 71 -7.28 2.43 16.00
N TRP A 72 -7.41 2.16 14.69
CA TRP A 72 -6.99 0.88 14.10
C TRP A 72 -5.50 0.60 14.24
N LYS A 73 -4.63 1.63 14.18
CA LYS A 73 -3.19 1.48 14.43
C LYS A 73 -2.87 0.99 15.84
N LYS A 74 -3.68 1.38 16.83
CA LYS A 74 -3.50 0.99 18.24
C LYS A 74 -4.05 -0.40 18.55
N LEU A 75 -4.93 -0.93 17.70
CA LEU A 75 -5.49 -2.27 17.87
C LEU A 75 -4.38 -3.32 17.65
N ASN A 76 -4.09 -4.09 18.68
CA ASN A 76 -3.14 -5.20 18.63
C ASN A 76 -3.83 -6.49 19.10
N ASN A 77 -4.11 -7.39 18.18
CA ASN A 77 -4.79 -8.65 18.45
C ASN A 77 -4.21 -9.74 17.55
N VAL A 78 -3.97 -10.93 18.09
CA VAL A 78 -3.38 -12.06 17.34
C VAL A 78 -4.22 -12.53 16.16
N ASN A 79 -5.53 -12.29 16.18
CA ASN A 79 -6.46 -12.66 15.12
C ASN A 79 -6.77 -11.50 14.15
N VAL A 80 -6.14 -10.33 14.32
CA VAL A 80 -6.36 -9.15 13.48
C VAL A 80 -5.04 -8.64 12.94
N VAL A 81 -4.94 -8.52 11.62
CA VAL A 81 -3.78 -7.93 10.96
C VAL A 81 -3.62 -6.47 11.38
N GLN A 82 -2.49 -6.15 12.00
CA GLN A 82 -2.25 -4.84 12.60
C GLN A 82 -2.05 -3.76 11.52
N LEU A 83 -2.80 -2.66 11.57
CA LEU A 83 -2.53 -1.52 10.70
C LEU A 83 -1.23 -0.80 11.14
N ARG A 84 -0.20 -0.82 10.29
CA ARG A 84 1.12 -0.25 10.61
C ARG A 84 1.23 1.23 10.29
N GLU A 85 0.92 1.58 9.05
CA GLU A 85 1.04 2.94 8.56
C GLU A 85 -0.08 3.24 7.58
N VAL A 86 -0.50 4.50 7.52
CA VAL A 86 -1.39 5.00 6.48
C VAL A 86 -0.64 6.11 5.79
N ILE A 87 -0.37 5.90 4.51
CA ILE A 87 0.29 6.91 3.73
C ILE A 87 -0.76 7.50 2.78
N VAL A 88 -0.97 8.81 2.79
CA VAL A 88 -2.10 9.41 2.05
C VAL A 88 -1.71 9.95 0.68
N ASN A 89 -0.42 10.23 0.48
CA ASN A 89 0.08 10.90 -0.71
C ASN A 89 0.98 9.98 -1.54
N CYS A 90 0.51 9.49 -2.68
CA CYS A 90 1.20 8.49 -3.49
C CYS A 90 1.66 9.03 -4.85
N LYS A 91 2.40 10.15 -4.83
CA LYS A 91 2.88 10.82 -6.04
C LYS A 91 3.62 9.86 -7.00
N SER A 92 4.27 8.83 -6.47
CA SER A 92 4.99 7.82 -7.24
C SER A 92 4.10 7.00 -8.19
N PHE A 93 2.80 6.81 -7.88
CA PHE A 93 1.86 6.09 -8.76
C PHE A 93 1.11 7.01 -9.73
N GLY A 94 1.43 8.31 -9.79
CA GLY A 94 0.72 9.28 -10.62
C GLY A 94 -0.68 9.68 -10.12
N ASP A 95 -1.26 8.93 -9.17
CA ASP A 95 -2.59 9.19 -8.59
C ASP A 95 -2.58 9.26 -7.05
N SER A 96 -3.47 10.10 -6.52
CA SER A 96 -3.53 10.47 -5.11
C SER A 96 -4.44 9.55 -4.28
N CYS A 97 -3.99 8.38 -3.78
CA CYS A 97 -4.35 7.81 -2.44
C CYS A 97 -3.81 6.39 -2.12
N LYS A 98 -3.80 6.05 -0.80
CA LYS A 98 -3.33 4.75 -0.23
C LYS A 98 -4.06 4.29 1.05
N LEU A 99 -3.95 2.98 1.33
CA LEU A 99 -3.89 2.37 2.66
C LEU A 99 -2.71 1.36 2.65
N THR A 100 -2.11 1.06 3.80
CA THR A 100 -0.97 0.13 3.94
C THR A 100 -1.35 -0.87 5.02
N LEU A 101 -1.54 -2.15 4.70
CA LEU A 101 -1.90 -3.21 5.66
C LEU A 101 -0.85 -4.31 5.54
N PRO A 102 -0.16 -4.76 6.61
CA PRO A 102 0.85 -5.81 6.53
C PRO A 102 0.32 -7.14 6.02
#